data_AF-A0A1D7Y0F5-F1
#
_entry.id   AF-A0A1D7Y0F5-F1
#
_cell.length_a   1.000
_cell.length_b   1.000
_cell.length_c   1.000
_cell.angle_alpha   90.00
_cell.angle_beta   90.00
_cell.angle_gamma   90.00
#
_symmetry.space_group_name_H-M   'P 1'
#
loop_
_entity.id
_entity.type
_entity.pdbx_description
1 polymer ?
#
loop_
_entity_poly.entity_id
_entity_poly.type
_entity_poly.pdbx_seq_one_letter_code
_entity_poly.pdbx_strand_id
1 'polypeptide(L)'
;MKPKKKFKDTTVGKLLLGAVSMISPPLGSILEGLSTPEEAIEAIAQSQISNEDKIKLQTLIYDQQNKEMESITARWKSGQLSDSWMSKNVRPMVLIWCVVIFTLCGILDSIDGIGFTINPLWNDTFEKVMMTVVLAYFGGRTFEKIKSLLK
;
A
#
# COMPACT_ATOMS: atom_id res chain seq x y z
N MET A 1 11.50 22.71 2.76
CA MET A 1 11.79 21.46 2.01
C MET A 1 13.20 21.01 2.38
N LYS A 2 13.40 19.77 2.86
CA LYS A 2 14.76 19.25 3.14
C LYS A 2 15.53 19.16 1.81
N PRO A 3 16.79 19.64 1.73
CA PRO A 3 17.56 19.61 0.49
C PRO A 3 17.73 18.16 0.00
N LYS A 4 17.53 17.92 -1.31
CA LYS A 4 17.77 16.62 -1.95
C LYS A 4 19.21 16.18 -1.64
N LYS A 5 19.38 15.02 -1.01
CA LYS A 5 20.70 14.45 -0.72
C LYS A 5 21.40 14.15 -2.05
N LYS A 6 22.67 14.56 -2.17
CA LYS A 6 23.50 14.22 -3.33
C LYS A 6 23.73 12.71 -3.35
N PHE A 7 23.80 12.10 -4.53
CA PHE A 7 23.89 10.64 -4.69
C PHE A 7 25.06 10.03 -3.91
N LYS A 8 26.22 10.71 -3.88
CA LYS A 8 27.39 10.36 -3.06
C LYS A 8 27.10 10.19 -1.56
N ASP A 9 26.08 10.86 -1.04
CA ASP A 9 25.70 10.83 0.38
C ASP A 9 24.62 9.77 0.66
N THR A 10 24.11 9.12 -0.38
CA THR A 10 23.21 7.97 -0.24
C THR A 10 24.03 6.72 0.03
N THR A 11 23.46 5.79 0.80
CA THR A 11 24.08 4.47 1.06
C THR A 11 24.45 3.77 -0.25
N VAL A 12 23.63 3.96 -1.29
CA VAL A 12 23.85 3.42 -2.65
C VAL A 12 25.06 4.08 -3.31
N GLY A 13 25.16 5.41 -3.29
CA GLY A 13 26.32 6.12 -3.85
C GLY A 13 27.62 5.79 -3.14
N LYS A 14 27.62 5.61 -1.82
CA LYS A 14 28.81 5.18 -1.07
C LYS A 14 29.28 3.77 -1.42
N LEU A 15 28.33 2.85 -1.59
CA LEU A 15 28.63 1.46 -1.98
C LEU A 15 29.13 1.37 -3.42
N LEU A 16 28.52 2.12 -4.34
CA LEU A 16 28.96 2.18 -5.73
C LEU A 16 30.30 2.91 -5.89
N LEU A 17 30.52 4.06 -5.22
CA LEU A 17 31.82 4.73 -5.19
C LEU A 17 32.91 3.83 -4.58
N GLY A 18 32.58 3.08 -3.52
CA GLY A 18 33.50 2.11 -2.90
C GLY A 18 33.85 0.94 -3.81
N ALA A 19 32.86 0.33 -4.48
CA ALA A 19 33.10 -0.75 -5.42
C ALA A 19 33.85 -0.28 -6.67
N VAL A 20 33.54 0.92 -7.16
CA VAL A 20 34.13 1.48 -8.38
C VAL A 20 35.57 1.98 -8.15
N SER A 21 35.85 2.60 -7.00
CA SER A 21 37.23 2.98 -6.62
C SER A 21 38.16 1.77 -6.47
N MET A 22 37.63 0.60 -6.10
CA MET A 22 38.38 -0.66 -6.04
C MET A 22 38.66 -1.26 -7.42
N ILE A 23 37.81 -1.00 -8.42
CA ILE A 23 37.96 -1.52 -9.79
C ILE A 23 38.84 -0.59 -10.63
N SER A 24 38.71 0.73 -10.46
CA SER A 24 39.53 1.71 -11.19
C SER A 24 39.46 3.12 -10.55
N PRO A 25 40.59 3.66 -10.05
CA PRO A 25 40.65 5.00 -9.45
C PRO A 25 40.09 6.15 -10.32
N PRO A 26 40.27 6.17 -11.66
CA PRO A 26 39.72 7.23 -12.52
C PRO A 26 38.19 7.26 -12.57
N LEU A 27 37.52 6.11 -12.38
CA LEU A 27 36.07 6.04 -12.40
C LEU A 27 35.42 6.59 -11.13
N GLY A 28 36.10 6.48 -9.98
CA GLY A 28 35.67 7.10 -8.72
C GLY A 28 35.48 8.61 -8.90
N SER A 29 36.40 9.26 -9.60
CA SER A 29 36.38 10.70 -9.89
C SER A 29 35.28 11.11 -10.88
N ILE A 30 34.86 10.22 -11.80
CA ILE A 30 33.79 10.49 -12.78
C ILE A 30 32.41 10.35 -12.14
N LEU A 31 32.27 9.42 -11.18
CA LEU A 31 31.04 9.24 -10.40
C LEU A 31 30.92 10.23 -9.24
N GLU A 32 32.02 10.88 -8.83
CA GLU A 32 32.04 12.00 -7.88
C GLU A 32 31.39 13.26 -8.47
N GLY A 33 30.06 13.27 -8.55
CA GLY A 33 29.31 14.44 -8.97
C GLY A 33 27.92 14.15 -9.52
N LEU A 34 27.66 12.92 -9.94
CA LEU A 34 26.43 12.53 -10.64
C LEU A 34 25.33 12.14 -9.66
N SER A 35 24.09 12.52 -9.96
CA SER A 35 22.97 12.52 -9.03
C SER A 35 22.00 11.35 -9.24
N THR A 36 22.02 10.73 -10.42
CA THR A 36 21.05 9.70 -10.84
C THR A 36 21.72 8.52 -11.54
N PRO A 37 21.09 7.32 -11.51
CA PRO A 37 21.58 6.14 -12.24
C PRO A 37 21.67 6.35 -13.76
N GLU A 38 20.78 7.16 -14.36
CA GLU A 38 20.84 7.51 -15.79
C GLU A 38 22.08 8.35 -16.13
N GLU A 39 22.39 9.38 -15.32
CA GLU A 39 23.60 10.20 -15.48
C GLU A 39 24.88 9.35 -15.33
N ALA A 40 24.88 8.37 -14.43
CA ALA A 40 25.99 7.44 -14.27
C ALA A 40 26.16 6.53 -15.50
N ILE A 41 25.07 6.03 -16.09
CA ILE A 41 25.10 5.21 -17.30
C ILE A 41 25.61 6.01 -18.51
N GLU A 42 25.21 7.28 -18.64
CA GLU A 42 25.67 8.17 -19.71
C GLU A 42 27.15 8.57 -19.57
N ALA A 43 27.60 8.86 -18.34
CA ALA A 43 29.02 9.14 -18.08
C ALA A 43 29.90 7.90 -18.30
N ILE A 44 29.42 6.71 -17.93
CA ILE A 44 30.06 5.43 -18.25
C ILE A 44 30.05 5.21 -19.77
N ALA A 45 28.96 5.54 -20.48
CA ALA A 45 28.89 5.46 -21.94
C ALA A 45 29.92 6.35 -22.65
N GLN A 46 30.17 7.55 -22.13
CA GLN A 46 31.13 8.53 -22.68
C GLN A 46 32.58 8.32 -22.23
N SER A 47 32.81 7.55 -21.17
CA SER A 47 34.14 7.27 -20.64
C SER A 47 34.94 6.25 -21.48
N GLN A 48 36.25 6.51 -21.63
CA GLN A 48 37.23 5.69 -22.37
C GLN A 48 37.69 4.46 -21.56
N ILE A 49 36.76 3.58 -21.20
CA ILE A 49 37.04 2.37 -20.41
C ILE A 49 36.87 1.13 -21.30
N SER A 50 37.58 0.06 -20.98
CA SER A 50 37.42 -1.25 -21.62
C SER A 50 35.95 -1.69 -21.63
N ASN A 51 35.49 -2.24 -22.76
CA ASN A 51 34.10 -2.68 -22.95
C ASN A 51 33.64 -3.67 -21.87
N GLU A 52 34.56 -4.48 -21.32
CA GLU A 52 34.24 -5.43 -20.25
C GLU A 52 33.82 -4.74 -18.94
N ASP A 53 34.49 -3.65 -18.56
CA ASP A 53 34.17 -2.94 -17.32
C ASP A 53 32.89 -2.14 -17.45
N LYS A 54 32.62 -1.61 -18.65
CA LYS A 54 31.33 -0.98 -18.98
C LYS A 54 30.16 -1.97 -18.84
N ILE A 55 30.30 -3.20 -19.35
CA ILE A 55 29.28 -4.24 -19.23
C ILE A 55 29.07 -4.62 -17.76
N LYS A 56 30.15 -4.87 -17.01
CA LYS A 56 30.06 -5.22 -15.57
C LYS A 56 29.36 -4.13 -14.76
N LEU A 57 29.68 -2.85 -15.01
CA LEU A 57 29.04 -1.73 -14.31
C LEU A 57 27.56 -1.60 -14.67
N GLN A 58 27.21 -1.74 -15.94
CA GLN A 58 25.80 -1.76 -16.35
C GLN A 58 25.05 -2.91 -15.67
N THR A 59 25.59 -4.13 -15.67
CA THR A 59 24.99 -5.27 -14.98
C THR A 59 24.80 -5.01 -13.48
N LEU A 60 25.80 -4.45 -12.80
CA LEU A 60 25.71 -4.10 -11.37
C LEU A 60 24.63 -3.05 -11.10
N ILE A 61 24.49 -2.04 -11.98
CA ILE A 61 23.45 -1.02 -11.88
C ILE A 61 22.06 -1.65 -12.09
N TYR A 62 21.90 -2.53 -13.08
CA TYR A 62 20.63 -3.22 -13.35
C TYR A 62 20.23 -4.17 -12.21
N ASP A 63 21.15 -4.97 -11.69
CA ASP A 63 20.88 -5.87 -10.56
C ASP A 63 20.45 -5.11 -9.30
N GLN A 64 21.06 -3.96 -9.05
CA GLN A 64 20.70 -3.09 -7.93
C GLN A 64 19.29 -2.50 -8.12
N GLN A 65 18.96 -2.01 -9.32
CA GLN A 65 17.63 -1.52 -9.63
C GLN A 65 16.55 -2.61 -9.49
N ASN A 66 16.83 -3.83 -9.96
CA ASN A 66 15.93 -4.97 -9.79
C ASN A 66 15.66 -5.29 -8.32
N LYS A 67 16.71 -5.34 -7.47
CA LYS A 67 16.54 -5.56 -6.03
C LYS A 67 15.72 -4.46 -5.35
N GLU A 68 15.90 -3.21 -5.76
CA GLU A 68 15.11 -2.09 -5.26
C GLU A 68 13.65 -2.22 -5.67
N MET A 69 13.37 -2.53 -6.94
CA MET A 69 12.02 -2.79 -7.45
C MET A 69 11.36 -3.98 -6.76
N GLU A 70 12.09 -5.06 -6.49
CA GLU A 70 11.60 -6.21 -5.74
C GLU A 70 11.25 -5.83 -4.30
N SER A 71 12.10 -5.04 -3.62
CA SER A 71 11.83 -4.56 -2.27
C SER A 71 10.60 -3.65 -2.19
N ILE A 72 10.39 -2.80 -3.21
CA ILE A 72 9.19 -1.99 -3.36
C ILE A 72 7.98 -2.90 -3.59
N THR A 73 8.07 -3.83 -4.54
CA THR A 73 6.98 -4.78 -4.85
C THR A 73 6.62 -5.62 -3.62
N ALA A 74 7.60 -6.06 -2.83
CA ALA A 74 7.39 -6.80 -1.59
C ALA A 74 6.65 -5.96 -0.54
N ARG A 75 6.99 -4.67 -0.41
CA ARG A 75 6.25 -3.74 0.46
C ARG A 75 4.81 -3.56 -0.01
N TRP A 76 4.59 -3.38 -1.31
CA TRP A 76 3.25 -3.24 -1.88
C TRP A 76 2.43 -4.54 -1.74
N LYS A 77 3.05 -5.71 -1.91
CA LYS A 77 2.43 -7.01 -1.63
C LYS A 77 2.10 -7.18 -0.15
N SER A 78 3.00 -6.77 0.76
CA SER A 78 2.74 -6.82 2.21
C SER A 78 1.60 -5.88 2.61
N GLY A 79 1.49 -4.71 1.97
CA GLY A 79 0.37 -3.78 2.15
C GLY A 79 -0.96 -4.34 1.64
N GLN A 80 -0.94 -5.15 0.58
CA GLN A 80 -2.13 -5.87 0.09
C GLN A 80 -2.47 -7.13 0.92
N LEU A 81 -1.49 -7.78 1.55
CA LEU A 81 -1.70 -8.94 2.43
C LEU A 81 -2.42 -8.58 3.74
N SER A 82 -2.48 -7.29 4.10
CA SER A 82 -3.35 -6.77 5.17
C SER A 82 -4.85 -6.96 4.90
N ASP A 83 -5.24 -7.44 3.71
CA ASP A 83 -6.59 -7.90 3.39
C ASP A 83 -6.93 -9.23 4.09
N SER A 84 -6.92 -9.21 5.42
CA SER A 84 -7.39 -10.33 6.24
C SER A 84 -8.84 -10.70 5.90
N TRP A 85 -9.21 -11.96 6.17
CA TRP A 85 -10.61 -12.41 6.02
C TRP A 85 -11.59 -11.51 6.81
N MET A 86 -11.16 -11.01 7.97
CA MET A 86 -11.93 -10.08 8.79
C MET A 86 -12.19 -8.75 8.08
N SER A 87 -11.16 -8.16 7.46
CA SER A 87 -11.28 -6.89 6.73
C SER A 87 -12.23 -6.99 5.53
N LYS A 88 -12.27 -8.14 4.85
CA LYS A 88 -13.19 -8.39 3.73
C LYS A 88 -14.64 -8.58 4.17
N ASN A 89 -14.86 -9.12 5.37
CA ASN A 89 -16.18 -9.48 5.89
C ASN A 89 -16.71 -8.52 6.96
N VAL A 90 -16.02 -7.42 7.26
CA VAL A 90 -16.50 -6.43 8.25
C VAL A 90 -17.89 -5.88 7.91
N ARG A 91 -18.17 -5.63 6.62
CA ARG A 91 -19.48 -5.14 6.14
C ARG A 91 -20.64 -6.12 6.46
N PRO A 92 -20.60 -7.40 6.03
CA PRO A 92 -21.65 -8.35 6.40
C PRO A 92 -21.69 -8.66 7.90
N MET A 93 -20.56 -8.66 8.60
CA MET A 93 -20.50 -8.92 10.05
C MET A 93 -21.22 -7.83 10.86
N VAL A 94 -21.07 -6.56 10.47
CA VAL A 94 -21.80 -5.45 11.11
C VAL A 94 -23.31 -5.58 10.89
N LEU A 95 -23.76 -5.99 9.71
CA LEU A 95 -25.18 -6.24 9.44
C LEU A 95 -25.75 -7.33 10.37
N ILE A 96 -25.06 -8.48 10.44
CA ILE A 96 -25.47 -9.58 11.32
C ILE A 96 -25.51 -9.11 12.76
N TRP A 97 -24.49 -8.35 13.19
CA TRP A 97 -24.44 -7.83 14.55
C TRP A 97 -25.62 -6.91 14.89
N CYS A 98 -25.93 -5.96 14.01
CA CYS A 98 -27.08 -5.06 14.18
C CYS A 98 -28.39 -5.84 14.28
N VAL A 99 -28.62 -6.83 13.39
CA VAL A 99 -29.83 -7.66 13.42
C VAL A 99 -29.96 -8.41 14.75
N VAL A 100 -28.87 -9.01 15.24
CA VAL A 100 -28.86 -9.74 16.51
C VAL A 100 -29.17 -8.81 17.69
N ILE A 101 -28.51 -7.66 17.80
CA ILE A 101 -28.80 -6.70 18.88
C ILE A 101 -30.23 -6.22 18.85
N PHE A 102 -30.76 -5.85 17.68
CA PHE A 102 -32.14 -5.37 17.62
C PHE A 102 -33.15 -6.47 17.91
N THR A 103 -32.86 -7.70 17.53
CA THR A 103 -33.71 -8.85 17.89
C THR A 103 -33.69 -9.06 19.41
N LEU A 104 -32.52 -8.97 20.05
CA LEU A 104 -32.39 -9.06 21.52
C LEU A 104 -33.10 -7.89 22.23
N CYS A 105 -32.92 -6.65 21.77
CA CYS A 105 -33.61 -5.48 22.32
C CYS A 105 -35.13 -5.60 22.17
N GLY A 106 -35.62 -6.07 21.01
CA GLY A 106 -37.05 -6.28 20.79
C GLY A 106 -37.64 -7.37 21.69
N ILE A 107 -36.89 -8.45 21.93
CA ILE A 107 -37.28 -9.49 22.88
C ILE A 107 -37.34 -8.93 24.31
N LEU A 108 -36.32 -8.17 24.73
CA LEU A 108 -36.27 -7.58 26.07
C LEU A 108 -37.38 -6.55 26.31
N ASP A 109 -37.74 -5.77 25.28
CA ASP A 109 -38.86 -4.81 25.31
C ASP A 109 -40.23 -5.52 25.36
N SER A 110 -40.32 -6.72 24.78
CA SER A 110 -41.56 -7.52 24.75
C SER A 110 -41.83 -8.30 26.04
N ILE A 111 -40.87 -8.35 26.98
CA ILE A 111 -41.03 -9.08 28.25
C ILE A 111 -41.55 -8.13 29.33
N ASP A 112 -42.83 -8.29 29.66
CA ASP A 112 -43.44 -7.63 30.81
C ASP A 112 -42.82 -8.19 32.11
N GLY A 113 -42.04 -7.36 32.81
CA GLY A 113 -41.49 -7.69 34.14
C GLY A 113 -40.05 -7.25 34.40
N ILE A 114 -39.28 -6.86 33.38
CA ILE A 114 -37.86 -6.49 33.53
C ILE A 114 -37.64 -4.96 33.65
N GLY A 115 -38.70 -4.15 33.55
CA GLY A 115 -38.63 -2.68 33.59
C GLY A 115 -37.85 -2.05 32.43
N PHE A 116 -37.45 -2.83 31.43
CA PHE A 116 -36.81 -2.37 30.21
C PHE A 116 -37.89 -2.03 29.20
N THR A 117 -38.05 -0.75 28.89
CA THR A 117 -38.93 -0.27 27.84
C THR A 117 -38.15 0.63 26.90
N ILE A 118 -38.27 0.38 25.60
CA ILE A 118 -37.68 1.21 24.57
C ILE A 118 -38.53 2.48 24.48
N ASN A 119 -37.93 3.61 24.84
CA ASN A 119 -38.61 4.90 24.75
C ASN A 119 -39.05 5.14 23.28
N PRO A 120 -40.25 5.69 23.04
CA PRO A 120 -40.78 5.91 21.69
C PRO A 120 -39.83 6.64 20.72
N LEU A 121 -39.00 7.56 21.23
CA LEU A 121 -37.97 8.26 20.45
C LEU A 121 -36.92 7.30 19.87
N TRP A 122 -36.57 6.26 20.62
CA TRP A 122 -35.59 5.26 20.21
C TRP A 122 -36.17 4.31 19.18
N ASN A 123 -37.49 4.04 19.20
CA ASN A 123 -38.11 3.13 18.24
C ASN A 123 -37.99 3.66 16.79
N ASP A 124 -38.29 4.94 16.57
CA ASP A 124 -38.11 5.61 15.27
C ASP A 124 -36.62 5.65 14.85
N THR A 125 -35.72 5.85 15.82
CA THR A 125 -34.27 5.81 15.57
C THR A 125 -33.82 4.41 15.15
N PHE A 126 -34.29 3.36 15.83
CA PHE A 126 -33.98 1.96 15.52
C PHE A 126 -34.46 1.58 14.12
N GLU A 127 -35.68 1.95 13.75
CA GLU A 127 -36.25 1.68 12.44
C GLU A 127 -35.42 2.33 11.31
N LYS A 128 -35.11 3.64 11.45
CA LYS A 128 -34.32 4.39 10.48
C LYS A 128 -32.91 3.84 10.32
N VAL A 129 -32.25 3.52 11.43
CA VAL A 129 -30.90 2.92 11.40
C VAL A 129 -30.95 1.56 10.72
N MET A 130 -31.94 0.72 11.00
CA MET A 130 -32.08 -0.58 10.35
C MET A 130 -32.30 -0.49 8.85
N MET A 131 -33.24 0.35 8.41
CA MET A 131 -33.47 0.58 6.99
C MET A 131 -32.20 1.08 6.29
N THR A 132 -31.47 2.00 6.91
CA THR A 132 -30.22 2.56 6.36
C THR A 132 -29.13 1.49 6.23
N VAL A 133 -28.93 0.66 7.26
CA VAL A 133 -27.89 -0.39 7.25
C VAL A 133 -28.20 -1.48 6.21
N VAL A 134 -29.47 -1.90 6.11
CA VAL A 134 -29.92 -2.88 5.11
C VAL A 134 -29.76 -2.31 3.69
N LEU A 135 -30.21 -1.08 3.45
CA LEU A 135 -30.05 -0.40 2.17
C LEU A 135 -28.59 -0.17 1.80
N ALA A 136 -27.73 0.21 2.75
CA ALA A 136 -26.30 0.39 2.49
C ALA A 136 -25.62 -0.92 2.07
N TYR A 137 -25.97 -2.03 2.74
CA TYR A 137 -25.39 -3.34 2.41
C TYR A 137 -25.88 -3.86 1.05
N PHE A 138 -27.20 -3.96 0.84
CA PHE A 138 -27.75 -4.49 -0.41
C PHE A 138 -27.65 -3.51 -1.58
N GLY A 139 -27.80 -2.21 -1.31
CA GLY A 139 -27.60 -1.15 -2.29
C GLY A 139 -26.16 -1.11 -2.78
N GLY A 140 -25.18 -1.12 -1.86
CA GLY A 140 -23.76 -1.17 -2.22
C GLY A 140 -23.41 -2.38 -3.11
N ARG A 141 -23.94 -3.56 -2.78
CA ARG A 141 -23.78 -4.78 -3.60
C ARG A 141 -24.43 -4.65 -4.99
N THR A 142 -25.58 -3.99 -5.07
CA THR A 142 -26.29 -3.75 -6.33
C THR A 142 -25.50 -2.78 -7.21
N PHE A 143 -24.97 -1.69 -6.65
CA PHE A 143 -24.08 -0.77 -7.36
C PHE A 143 -22.79 -1.43 -7.83
N GLU A 144 -22.16 -2.28 -6.99
CA GLU A 144 -20.98 -3.06 -7.38
C GLU A 144 -21.28 -3.95 -8.60
N LYS A 145 -22.45 -4.61 -8.62
CA LYS A 145 -22.89 -5.46 -9.73
C LYS A 145 -23.18 -4.64 -11.00
N ILE A 146 -23.90 -3.53 -10.90
CA ILE A 146 -24.19 -2.65 -12.04
C ILE A 146 -22.91 -2.10 -12.65
N LYS A 147 -21.95 -1.65 -11.83
CA LYS A 147 -20.65 -1.17 -12.31
C LYS A 147 -19.86 -2.25 -13.05
N SER A 148 -19.98 -3.51 -12.64
CA SER A 148 -19.34 -4.64 -13.34
C SER A 148 -19.99 -4.98 -14.68
N LEU A 149 -21.27 -4.66 -14.87
CA LEU A 149 -22.00 -4.88 -16.12
C LEU A 149 -21.83 -3.72 -17.12
N LEU A 150 -21.56 -2.51 -16.61
CA LEU A 150 -21.29 -1.32 -17.44
C LEU A 150 -19.82 -1.22 -17.90
N LYS A 151 -18.92 -2.03 -17.32
CA LYS A 151 -17.50 -2.10 -17.67
C LYS A 151 -17.27 -3.18 -18.71
#